data_AF-A0A0B4CKF8-F1
#
_entry.id   AF-A0A0B4CKF8-F1
#
_cell.length_a   1.000
_cell.length_b   1.000
_cell.length_c   1.000
_cell.angle_alpha   90.00
_cell.angle_beta   90.00
_cell.angle_gamma   90.00
#
_symmetry.space_group_name_H-M   'P 1'
#
loop_
_entity.id
_entity.type
_entity.pdbx_description
1 polymer ?
#
loop_
_entity_poly.entity_id
_entity_poly.type
_entity_poly.pdbx_seq_one_letter_code
_entity_poly.pdbx_strand_id
1 'polypeptide(L)'
;MNGADTAWIIVATALVLFMTLPGLALFYGGLVRARNVLSVFMHCYAIACLMSVLWLAFGYTIAFGSGTSGIWGGLDKMFLNGVTVDSLSGTLPEVLFFAFQMTFAIITPALIVGAYVERVGFGFVLVFSGLWMLLCYAPVVHWIWGGGFLADGGIFGDVGVKDFAGGIVVHE
;
A
#
# COMPACT_ATOMS: atom_id res chain seq x y z
N MET A 1 10.92 -20.34 4.25
CA MET A 1 10.69 -20.03 2.82
C MET A 1 10.02 -21.22 2.15
N ASN A 2 8.85 -21.02 1.53
CA ASN A 2 8.17 -22.04 0.73
C ASN A 2 8.15 -21.59 -0.74
N GLY A 3 8.69 -22.42 -1.64
CA GLY A 3 8.78 -22.10 -3.06
C GLY A 3 7.41 -21.93 -3.75
N ALA A 4 6.41 -22.72 -3.34
CA ALA A 4 5.05 -22.61 -3.89
C ALA A 4 4.38 -21.30 -3.47
N ASP A 5 4.46 -20.95 -2.18
CA ASP A 5 3.94 -19.68 -1.65
C ASP A 5 4.63 -18.49 -2.32
N THR A 6 5.94 -18.57 -2.50
CA THR A 6 6.75 -17.53 -3.16
C THR A 6 6.30 -17.33 -4.61
N ALA A 7 6.17 -18.42 -5.39
CA ALA A 7 5.73 -18.34 -6.78
C ALA A 7 4.33 -17.74 -6.90
N TRP A 8 3.40 -18.14 -6.03
CA TRP A 8 2.05 -17.60 -6.01
C TRP A 8 2.03 -16.11 -5.68
N ILE A 9 2.78 -15.68 -4.66
CA ILE A 9 2.79 -14.27 -4.25
C ILE A 9 3.47 -13.37 -5.29
N ILE A 10 4.45 -13.87 -6.06
CA ILE A 10 4.99 -13.12 -7.21
C ILE A 10 3.88 -12.86 -8.25
N VAL A 11 3.12 -13.89 -8.61
CA VAL A 11 2.00 -13.77 -9.56
C VAL A 11 0.93 -12.84 -9.00
N ALA A 12 0.55 -13.01 -7.72
CA ALA A 12 -0.43 -12.16 -7.06
C ALA A 12 0.01 -10.69 -7.04
N THR A 13 1.29 -10.41 -6.75
CA THR A 13 1.87 -9.05 -6.81
C THR A 13 1.68 -8.43 -8.19
N ALA A 14 1.98 -9.19 -9.26
CA ALA A 14 1.78 -8.72 -10.62
C ALA A 14 0.30 -8.44 -10.94
N LEU A 15 -0.62 -9.30 -10.47
CA LEU A 15 -2.05 -9.12 -10.64
C LEU A 15 -2.59 -7.90 -9.89
N VAL A 16 -2.18 -7.66 -8.64
CA VAL A 16 -2.61 -6.47 -7.89
C VAL A 16 -2.03 -5.20 -8.50
N LEU A 17 -0.77 -5.22 -8.96
CA LEU A 17 -0.22 -4.09 -9.70
C LEU A 17 -1.00 -3.82 -11.00
N PHE A 18 -1.43 -4.88 -11.71
CA PHE A 18 -2.25 -4.79 -12.91
C PHE A 18 -3.61 -4.12 -12.67
N MET A 19 -4.17 -4.27 -11.46
CA MET A 19 -5.39 -3.54 -11.07
C MET A 19 -5.20 -2.03 -11.13
N THR A 20 -4.00 -1.50 -10.82
CA THR A 20 -3.72 -0.06 -10.95
C THR A 20 -3.25 0.30 -12.35
N LEU A 21 -2.27 -0.44 -12.88
CA LEU A 21 -1.59 -0.19 -14.14
C LEU A 21 -1.80 -1.36 -15.12
N PRO A 22 -2.75 -1.28 -16.07
CA PRO A 22 -3.58 -0.12 -16.43
C PRO A 22 -5.03 -0.17 -15.88
N GLY A 23 -5.40 -1.11 -15.01
CA GLY A 23 -6.80 -1.35 -14.63
C GLY A 23 -7.58 -0.09 -14.21
N LEU A 24 -7.15 0.60 -13.15
CA LEU A 24 -7.79 1.83 -12.67
C LEU A 24 -7.66 2.99 -13.66
N ALA A 25 -6.54 3.08 -14.36
CA ALA A 25 -6.34 4.12 -15.38
C ALA A 25 -7.38 4.00 -16.51
N LEU A 26 -7.67 2.77 -16.95
CA LEU A 26 -8.71 2.49 -17.95
C LEU A 26 -10.11 2.69 -17.36
N PHE A 27 -10.34 2.25 -16.12
CA PHE A 27 -11.63 2.39 -15.45
C PHE A 27 -12.04 3.87 -15.31
N TYR A 28 -11.19 4.69 -14.69
CA TYR A 28 -11.47 6.13 -14.55
C TYR A 28 -11.35 6.87 -15.89
N GLY A 29 -10.47 6.42 -16.79
CA GLY A 29 -10.38 6.93 -18.16
C GLY A 29 -11.70 6.80 -18.92
N GLY A 30 -12.42 5.70 -18.72
CA GLY A 30 -13.75 5.48 -19.31
C GLY A 30 -14.88 6.33 -18.72
N LEU A 31 -14.67 6.92 -17.54
CA LEU A 31 -15.67 7.76 -16.85
C LEU A 31 -15.49 9.27 -17.13
N VAL A 32 -14.36 9.66 -17.71
CA VAL A 32 -14.05 11.05 -18.06
C VAL A 32 -14.31 11.37 -19.53
N ARG A 33 -14.31 12.66 -19.87
CA ARG A 33 -14.36 13.09 -21.28
C ARG A 33 -13.07 12.66 -21.99
N ALA A 34 -13.18 12.26 -23.26
CA ALA A 34 -12.04 11.79 -24.06
C ALA A 34 -10.80 12.70 -24.00
N ARG A 35 -11.00 14.03 -23.99
CA ARG A 35 -9.92 15.04 -23.88
C ARG A 35 -9.10 14.96 -22.58
N ASN A 36 -9.64 14.32 -21.54
CA ASN A 36 -9.07 14.27 -20.21
C ASN A 36 -8.52 12.88 -19.83
N VAL A 37 -8.68 11.87 -20.70
CA VAL A 37 -8.19 10.50 -20.46
C VAL A 37 -6.69 10.49 -20.20
N LEU A 38 -5.91 11.25 -20.98
CA LEU A 38 -4.46 11.37 -20.77
C LEU A 38 -4.10 11.87 -19.37
N SER A 39 -4.90 12.80 -18.83
CA SER A 39 -4.70 13.31 -17.47
C SER A 39 -4.89 12.20 -16.44
N VAL A 40 -5.93 11.36 -16.59
CA VAL A 40 -6.17 10.22 -15.68
C VAL A 40 -4.97 9.28 -15.67
N PHE A 41 -4.47 8.90 -16.85
CA PHE A 41 -3.28 8.08 -16.97
C PHE A 41 -2.08 8.73 -16.26
N MET A 42 -1.82 10.01 -16.51
CA MET A 42 -0.72 10.71 -15.84
C MET A 42 -0.84 10.67 -14.30
N HIS A 43 -2.03 10.85 -13.74
CA HIS A 43 -2.22 10.76 -12.28
C HIS A 43 -1.96 9.34 -11.76
N CYS A 44 -2.51 8.31 -12.40
CA CYS A 44 -2.32 6.91 -11.96
C CYS A 44 -0.84 6.50 -11.97
N TYR A 45 -0.10 6.82 -13.04
CA TYR A 45 1.32 6.49 -13.14
C TYR A 45 2.16 7.31 -12.15
N ALA A 46 1.89 8.61 -12.01
CA ALA A 46 2.64 9.45 -11.08
C ALA A 46 2.44 9.01 -9.63
N ILE A 47 1.23 8.62 -9.25
CA ILE A 47 0.93 8.10 -7.91
C ILE A 47 1.61 6.75 -7.70
N ALA A 48 1.58 5.84 -8.68
CA ALA A 48 2.29 4.57 -8.56
C ALA A 48 3.79 4.77 -8.28
N CYS A 49 4.44 5.72 -8.97
CA CYS A 49 5.83 6.10 -8.71
C CYS A 49 6.01 6.71 -7.32
N LEU A 50 5.19 7.69 -6.96
CA LEU A 50 5.27 8.38 -5.66
C LEU A 50 5.08 7.40 -4.50
N MET A 51 4.05 6.55 -4.56
CA MET A 51 3.75 5.58 -3.51
C MET A 51 4.88 4.56 -3.38
N SER A 52 5.44 4.06 -4.48
CA SER A 52 6.60 3.14 -4.45
C SER A 52 7.80 3.74 -3.71
N VAL A 53 8.14 5.00 -4.01
CA VAL A 53 9.28 5.70 -3.39
C VAL A 53 9.01 5.95 -1.91
N LEU A 54 7.83 6.47 -1.57
CA LEU A 54 7.49 6.74 -0.19
C LEU A 54 7.34 5.45 0.63
N TRP A 55 6.86 4.36 0.03
CA TRP A 55 6.75 3.05 0.67
C TRP A 55 8.13 2.49 1.03
N LEU A 56 9.09 2.57 0.10
CA LEU A 56 10.48 2.21 0.34
C LEU A 56 11.11 3.07 1.46
N ALA A 57 10.92 4.38 1.39
CA ALA A 57 11.58 5.31 2.31
C ALA A 57 11.00 5.25 3.73
N PHE A 58 9.67 5.23 3.86
CA PHE A 58 8.97 5.42 5.14
C PHE A 58 7.76 4.51 5.32
N GLY A 59 6.94 4.31 4.30
CA GLY A 59 5.65 3.62 4.45
C GLY A 59 5.78 2.19 5.00
N TYR A 60 6.74 1.41 4.49
CA TYR A 60 6.94 0.05 4.94
C TYR A 60 7.35 -0.07 6.40
N THR A 61 8.27 0.79 6.86
CA THR A 61 8.72 0.76 8.26
C THR A 61 7.64 1.25 9.22
N ILE A 62 6.80 2.20 8.80
CA ILE A 62 5.67 2.66 9.59
C ILE A 62 4.63 1.54 9.75
N ALA A 63 4.41 0.78 8.69
CA ALA A 63 3.45 -0.32 8.65
C ALA A 63 3.96 -1.59 9.38
N PHE A 64 5.20 -2.02 9.10
CA PHE A 64 5.73 -3.35 9.45
C PHE A 64 7.11 -3.32 10.14
N GLY A 65 7.49 -2.17 10.71
CA GLY A 65 8.67 -2.06 11.57
C GLY A 65 8.46 -2.71 12.95
N SER A 66 9.47 -2.58 13.82
CA SER A 66 9.52 -3.28 15.12
C SER A 66 8.91 -2.52 16.32
N GLY A 67 8.14 -1.47 16.06
CA GLY A 67 7.48 -0.66 17.10
C GLY A 67 6.52 -1.46 17.99
N THR A 68 6.51 -1.16 19.28
CA THR A 68 5.78 -1.93 20.31
C THR A 68 4.53 -1.22 20.86
N SER A 69 4.29 0.04 20.48
CA SER A 69 3.16 0.83 21.00
C SER A 69 1.81 0.40 20.43
N GLY A 70 1.81 -0.46 19.41
CA GLY A 70 0.62 -0.87 18.65
C GLY A 70 0.07 0.19 17.69
N ILE A 71 0.54 1.43 17.77
CA ILE A 71 0.06 2.56 16.97
C ILE A 71 1.00 2.87 15.80
N TRP A 72 2.28 2.55 15.93
CA TRP A 72 3.31 2.93 14.97
C TRP A 72 4.42 1.89 14.88
N GLY A 73 4.75 1.46 13.66
CA GLY A 73 5.76 0.43 13.40
C GLY A 73 7.21 0.89 13.56
N GLY A 74 7.50 2.19 13.62
CA GLY A 74 8.86 2.70 13.83
C GLY A 74 9.56 3.11 12.52
N LEU A 75 10.87 3.34 12.61
CA LEU A 75 11.72 3.82 11.51
C LEU A 75 12.96 2.93 11.30
N ASP A 76 13.00 1.75 11.91
CA ASP A 76 14.12 0.82 11.88
C ASP A 76 14.32 0.16 10.51
N LYS A 77 13.25 0.04 9.71
CA LYS A 77 13.29 -0.56 8.36
C LYS A 77 13.24 0.45 7.22
N MET A 78 13.53 1.73 7.48
CA MET A 78 13.61 2.75 6.42
C MET A 78 14.56 2.27 5.31
N PHE A 79 14.17 2.43 4.04
CA PHE A 79 14.94 1.96 2.89
C PHE A 79 15.30 0.47 2.92
N LEU A 80 14.43 -0.35 3.52
CA LEU A 80 14.66 -1.78 3.75
C LEU A 80 15.92 -2.06 4.59
N ASN A 81 16.31 -1.13 5.47
CA ASN A 81 17.41 -1.33 6.40
C ASN A 81 17.18 -2.59 7.25
N GLY A 82 18.21 -3.43 7.35
CA GLY A 82 18.14 -4.71 8.06
C GLY A 82 17.44 -5.84 7.30
N VAL A 83 16.84 -5.59 6.13
CA VAL A 83 16.24 -6.62 5.30
C VAL A 83 17.30 -7.20 4.35
N THR A 84 17.60 -8.49 4.51
CA THR A 84 18.57 -9.22 3.70
C THR A 84 17.89 -10.24 2.80
N VAL A 85 18.67 -10.95 1.98
CA VAL A 85 18.17 -12.05 1.13
C VAL A 85 17.58 -13.21 1.94
N ASP A 86 17.99 -13.35 3.20
CA ASP A 86 17.55 -14.42 4.11
C ASP A 86 16.40 -13.99 5.02
N SER A 87 16.03 -12.70 5.01
CA SER A 87 14.93 -12.17 5.81
C SER A 87 13.59 -12.73 5.36
N LEU A 88 12.76 -13.15 6.32
CA LEU A 88 11.45 -13.77 6.08
C LEU A 88 10.32 -13.03 6.80
N SER A 89 9.18 -12.91 6.13
CA SER A 89 7.89 -12.58 6.73
C SER A 89 6.97 -13.80 6.60
N GLY A 90 6.74 -14.50 7.72
CA GLY A 90 6.06 -15.79 7.70
C GLY A 90 6.81 -16.81 6.84
N THR A 91 6.17 -17.32 5.78
CA THR A 91 6.76 -18.29 4.85
C THR A 91 7.43 -17.64 3.63
N LEU A 92 7.36 -16.32 3.49
CA LEU A 92 7.78 -15.56 2.31
C LEU A 92 9.10 -14.82 2.54
N PRO A 93 9.95 -14.64 1.50
CA PRO A 93 11.01 -13.63 1.53
C PRO A 93 10.44 -12.26 1.88
N GLU A 94 11.06 -11.55 2.83
CA GLU A 94 10.55 -10.26 3.30
C GLU A 94 10.53 -9.21 2.18
N VAL A 95 11.48 -9.27 1.25
CA VAL A 95 11.50 -8.42 0.04
C VAL A 95 10.28 -8.68 -0.85
N LEU A 96 9.81 -9.92 -0.95
CA LEU A 96 8.60 -10.26 -1.71
C LEU A 96 7.35 -9.77 -0.97
N PHE A 97 7.31 -9.93 0.36
CA PHE A 97 6.22 -9.38 1.18
C PHE A 97 6.15 -7.85 1.06
N PHE A 98 7.29 -7.16 1.09
CA PHE A 98 7.40 -5.72 0.83
C PHE A 98 6.80 -5.34 -0.52
N ALA A 99 7.19 -6.05 -1.59
CA ALA A 99 6.70 -5.77 -2.94
C ALA A 99 5.19 -6.01 -3.08
N PHE A 100 4.69 -7.09 -2.47
CA PHE A 100 3.27 -7.40 -2.45
C PHE A 100 2.48 -6.30 -1.74
N GLN A 101 2.87 -5.91 -0.52
CA GLN A 101 2.19 -4.85 0.25
C GLN A 101 2.28 -3.48 -0.43
N MET A 102 3.38 -3.19 -1.13
CA MET A 102 3.54 -1.95 -1.91
C MET A 102 2.42 -1.79 -2.95
N THR A 103 1.93 -2.88 -3.55
CA THR A 103 0.84 -2.80 -4.55
C THR A 103 -0.47 -2.31 -3.95
N PHE A 104 -0.76 -2.64 -2.68
CA PHE A 104 -1.91 -2.11 -1.95
C PHE A 104 -1.69 -0.63 -1.59
N ALA A 105 -0.47 -0.25 -1.21
CA ALA A 105 -0.12 1.15 -0.98
C ALA A 105 -0.28 2.00 -2.25
N ILE A 106 -0.02 1.43 -3.42
CA ILE A 106 -0.20 2.08 -4.73
C ILE A 106 -1.70 2.26 -5.07
N ILE A 107 -2.49 1.20 -4.97
CA ILE A 107 -3.89 1.21 -5.45
C ILE A 107 -4.78 2.11 -4.59
N THR A 108 -4.54 2.18 -3.29
CA THR A 108 -5.43 2.85 -2.33
C THR A 108 -5.64 4.34 -2.62
N PRO A 109 -4.60 5.20 -2.67
CA PRO A 109 -4.79 6.60 -3.04
C PRO A 109 -5.21 6.78 -4.51
N ALA A 110 -4.90 5.82 -5.38
CA ALA A 110 -5.34 5.86 -6.78
C ALA A 110 -6.87 5.68 -6.93
N LEU A 111 -7.55 5.01 -5.98
CA LEU A 111 -9.01 4.96 -5.91
C LEU A 111 -9.61 6.33 -5.56
N ILE A 112 -8.95 7.09 -4.69
CA ILE A 112 -9.43 8.43 -4.30
C ILE A 112 -9.33 9.42 -5.48
N VAL A 113 -8.34 9.25 -6.36
CA VAL A 113 -8.14 10.09 -7.55
C VAL A 113 -9.37 10.20 -8.41
N GLY A 114 -10.07 9.09 -8.63
CA GLY A 114 -11.32 9.08 -9.40
C GLY A 114 -12.38 10.07 -8.90
N ALA A 115 -12.38 10.40 -7.60
CA ALA A 115 -13.35 11.31 -7.00
C ALA A 115 -13.09 12.80 -7.32
N TYR A 116 -11.84 13.18 -7.57
CA TYR A 116 -11.43 14.58 -7.81
C TYR A 116 -10.71 14.82 -9.14
N VAL A 117 -10.62 13.80 -10.00
CA VAL A 117 -10.17 13.94 -11.39
C VAL A 117 -10.91 15.10 -12.08
N GLU A 118 -10.13 15.95 -12.77
CA GLU A 118 -10.57 17.20 -13.41
C GLU A 118 -10.99 18.35 -12.49
N ARG A 119 -10.95 18.19 -11.16
CA ARG A 119 -11.41 19.21 -10.20
C ARG A 119 -10.30 19.83 -9.36
N VAL A 120 -9.12 19.23 -9.34
CA VAL A 120 -7.96 19.67 -8.53
C VAL A 120 -6.68 19.70 -9.36
N GLY A 121 -5.71 20.50 -8.93
CA GLY A 121 -4.40 20.59 -9.58
C GLY A 121 -3.52 19.37 -9.29
N PHE A 122 -2.67 18.99 -10.25
CA PHE A 122 -1.77 17.82 -10.15
C PHE A 122 -0.86 17.85 -8.91
N GLY A 123 -0.30 19.02 -8.58
CA GLY A 123 0.56 19.17 -7.39
C GLY A 123 -0.19 18.89 -6.08
N PHE A 124 -1.46 19.29 -5.99
CA PHE A 124 -2.31 18.96 -4.84
C PHE A 124 -2.50 17.45 -4.72
N VAL A 125 -2.77 16.75 -5.84
CA VAL A 125 -2.94 15.30 -5.83
C VAL A 125 -1.71 14.59 -5.28
N LEU A 126 -0.51 14.97 -5.74
CA LEU A 126 0.73 14.34 -5.25
C LEU A 126 0.97 14.59 -3.76
N VAL A 127 0.82 15.83 -3.30
CA VAL A 127 1.03 16.18 -1.88
C VAL A 127 0.00 15.49 -1.00
N PHE A 128 -1.28 15.53 -1.41
CA PHE A 128 -2.35 14.87 -0.67
C PHE A 128 -2.12 13.36 -0.58
N SER A 129 -1.90 12.67 -1.70
CA SER A 129 -1.67 11.23 -1.70
C SER A 129 -0.42 10.84 -0.91
N GLY A 130 0.65 11.63 -0.98
CA GLY A 130 1.87 11.39 -0.22
C GLY A 130 1.68 11.52 1.29
N LEU A 131 1.06 12.60 1.74
CA LEU A 131 0.76 12.80 3.17
C LEU A 131 -0.24 11.77 3.68
N TRP A 132 -1.29 11.50 2.90
CA TRP A 132 -2.31 10.51 3.26
C TRP A 132 -1.71 9.11 3.38
N MET A 133 -0.79 8.72 2.50
CA MET A 133 -0.12 7.42 2.61
C MET A 133 0.67 7.29 3.92
N LEU A 134 1.42 8.32 4.31
CA LEU A 134 2.28 8.26 5.50
C LEU A 134 1.52 8.45 6.82
N LEU A 135 0.48 9.28 6.83
CA LEU A 135 -0.24 9.67 8.05
C LEU A 135 -1.49 8.84 8.30
N CYS A 136 -2.08 8.27 7.25
CA CYS A 136 -3.32 7.49 7.36
C CYS A 136 -3.07 6.04 6.96
N TYR A 137 -2.68 5.78 5.71
CA TYR A 137 -2.59 4.41 5.20
C TYR A 137 -1.59 3.55 5.98
N ALA A 138 -0.32 3.95 6.06
CA ALA A 138 0.71 3.14 6.71
C ALA A 138 0.43 2.92 8.22
N PRO A 139 -0.05 3.91 9.00
CA PRO A 139 -0.51 3.68 10.37
C PRO A 139 -1.70 2.71 10.45
N VAL A 140 -2.71 2.84 9.60
CA VAL A 140 -3.87 1.92 9.59
C VAL A 140 -3.45 0.50 9.23
N VAL A 141 -2.52 0.33 8.27
CA VAL A 141 -1.88 -0.96 7.98
C VAL A 141 -1.21 -1.50 9.25
N HIS A 142 -0.47 -0.67 9.98
CA HIS A 142 0.17 -1.11 11.22
C HIS A 142 -0.86 -1.61 12.24
N TRP A 143 -1.95 -0.86 12.44
CA TRP A 143 -2.97 -1.18 13.43
C TRP A 143 -3.60 -2.55 13.20
N ILE A 144 -3.82 -2.93 11.93
CA ILE A 144 -4.59 -4.12 11.55
C ILE A 144 -3.68 -5.28 11.11
N TRP A 145 -2.69 -5.03 10.25
CA TRP A 145 -1.82 -6.06 9.66
C TRP A 145 -0.40 -6.08 10.22
N GLY A 146 0.07 -4.96 10.76
CA GLY A 146 1.43 -4.81 11.28
C GLY A 146 1.63 -5.24 12.73
N GLY A 147 0.68 -5.98 13.31
CA GLY A 147 0.72 -6.37 14.73
C GLY A 147 0.35 -5.23 15.69
N GLY A 148 -0.37 -4.22 15.19
CA GLY A 148 -0.80 -3.09 15.98
C GLY A 148 -2.00 -3.37 16.89
N PHE A 149 -2.58 -2.32 17.46
CA PHE A 149 -3.57 -2.46 18.53
C PHE A 149 -4.90 -3.11 18.08
N LEU A 150 -5.24 -3.07 16.79
CA LEU A 150 -6.43 -3.73 16.23
C LEU A 150 -6.17 -5.17 15.79
N ALA A 151 -4.92 -5.62 15.75
CA ALA A 151 -4.55 -6.98 15.36
C ALA A 151 -4.85 -8.00 16.46
N ASP A 152 -4.71 -9.30 16.13
CA ASP A 152 -4.76 -10.37 17.11
C ASP A 152 -3.66 -10.18 18.17
N GLY A 153 -4.03 -10.27 19.45
CA GLY A 153 -3.14 -9.94 20.58
C GLY A 153 -3.12 -8.44 20.96
N GLY A 154 -3.90 -7.62 20.26
CA GLY A 154 -4.09 -6.20 20.55
C GLY A 154 -5.11 -5.93 21.66
N ILE A 155 -5.81 -4.79 21.59
CA ILE A 155 -6.75 -4.35 22.63
C ILE A 155 -7.99 -5.26 22.79
N PHE A 156 -8.27 -6.09 21.79
CA PHE A 156 -9.39 -7.04 21.78
C PHE A 156 -8.97 -8.45 22.21
N GLY A 157 -7.73 -8.64 22.71
CA GLY A 157 -7.21 -9.94 23.10
C GLY A 157 -6.91 -10.83 21.90
N ASP A 158 -7.16 -12.14 22.02
CA ASP A 158 -6.78 -13.13 21.00
C ASP A 158 -7.53 -13.00 19.66
N VAL A 159 -8.62 -12.22 19.62
CA VAL A 159 -9.43 -11.99 18.42
C VAL A 159 -9.51 -10.49 18.13
N GLY A 160 -8.62 -10.02 17.27
CA GLY A 160 -8.62 -8.67 16.73
C GLY A 160 -9.56 -8.50 15.53
N VAL A 161 -9.43 -7.34 14.87
CA VAL A 161 -10.17 -6.97 13.66
C VAL A 161 -9.82 -7.93 12.53
N LYS A 162 -10.85 -8.47 11.88
CA LYS A 162 -10.70 -9.40 10.75
C LYS A 162 -10.83 -8.67 9.42
N ASP A 163 -9.70 -8.18 8.93
CA ASP A 163 -9.57 -7.64 7.57
C ASP A 163 -8.56 -8.49 6.78
N PHE A 164 -9.08 -9.35 5.90
CA PHE A 164 -8.26 -10.34 5.18
C PHE A 164 -7.45 -9.73 4.03
N ALA A 165 -8.03 -8.78 3.29
CA ALA A 165 -7.47 -8.28 2.03
C ALA A 165 -7.64 -6.77 1.80
N GLY A 166 -8.07 -6.02 2.82
CA GLY A 166 -8.07 -4.57 2.81
C GLY A 166 -9.46 -3.97 2.72
N GLY A 167 -10.48 -4.66 3.22
CA GLY A 167 -11.82 -4.09 3.33
C GLY A 167 -11.80 -2.76 4.07
N ILE A 168 -11.01 -2.66 5.15
CA ILE A 168 -10.83 -1.43 5.93
C ILE A 168 -9.59 -0.68 5.45
N VAL A 169 -8.47 -1.39 5.28
CA VAL A 169 -7.18 -0.74 4.96
C VAL A 169 -7.18 -0.04 3.59
N VAL A 170 -7.99 -0.52 2.63
CA VAL A 170 -8.00 -0.04 1.23
C VAL A 170 -9.30 0.63 0.83
N HIS A 171 -10.45 0.15 1.32
CA HIS A 171 -11.75 0.50 0.74
C HIS A 171 -12.67 1.36 1.62
N GLU A 172 -12.44 1.46 2.94
CA GLU A 172 -13.22 2.36 3.82
C GLU A 172 -12.73 3.81 3.82
#